data_AF-A0A0W0YYX5-F1
#
_entry.id   AF-A0A0W0YYX5-F1
#
_cell.length_a   1.000
_cell.length_b   1.000
_cell.length_c   1.000
_cell.angle_alpha   90.00
_cell.angle_beta   90.00
_cell.angle_gamma   90.00
#
_symmetry.space_group_name_H-M   'P 1'
#
loop_
_entity.id
_entity.type
_entity.pdbx_description
1 polymer ?
#
loop_
_entity_poly.entity_id
_entity_poly.type
_entity_poly.pdbx_seq_one_letter_code
_entity_poly.pdbx_strand_id
1 'polypeptide(L)'
;MAMVGCPQCKKSIASDALECPHCGHPLRKQDVEIEQKPTPARNYGWGTFIYLLLIVAGLFMLFEGRLTGLILLIIGALLIIGRYKLWGQTGKKIR
;
A
#
# COMPACT_ATOMS: atom_id res chain seq x y z
N MET A 1 -38.04 -3.88 8.21
CA MET A 1 -37.60 -2.52 8.61
C MET A 1 -37.37 -2.58 10.12
N ALA A 2 -36.14 -2.36 10.60
CA ALA A 2 -35.82 -2.45 12.03
C ALA A 2 -36.00 -1.06 12.67
N MET A 3 -36.87 -0.98 13.68
CA MET A 3 -37.00 0.23 14.50
C MET A 3 -36.12 0.05 15.72
N VAL A 4 -35.23 1.00 15.99
CA VAL A 4 -34.39 0.98 17.18
C VAL A 4 -34.89 2.03 18.17
N GLY A 5 -34.76 1.76 19.46
CA GLY A 5 -35.13 2.74 20.50
C GLY A 5 -34.07 3.82 20.62
N CYS A 6 -34.48 5.10 20.60
CA CYS A 6 -33.57 6.19 20.91
C CYS A 6 -33.07 6.07 22.36
N PRO A 7 -31.74 6.12 22.62
CA PRO A 7 -31.19 5.98 23.96
C PRO A 7 -31.55 7.13 24.92
N GLN A 8 -31.92 8.30 24.38
CA GLN A 8 -32.28 9.47 25.18
C GLN A 8 -33.78 9.53 25.48
N CYS A 9 -34.63 9.54 24.44
CA CYS A 9 -36.07 9.74 24.61
C CYS A 9 -36.88 8.44 24.64
N LYS A 10 -36.23 7.27 24.48
CA LYS A 10 -36.85 5.93 24.45
C LYS A 10 -37.94 5.75 23.40
N LYS A 11 -38.05 6.67 22.44
CA LYS A 11 -38.99 6.59 21.34
C LYS A 11 -38.42 5.72 20.22
N SER A 12 -39.29 4.98 19.54
CA SER A 12 -38.93 4.17 18.37
C SER A 12 -38.55 5.08 17.21
N ILE A 13 -37.37 4.84 16.64
CA ILE A 13 -36.85 5.57 15.48
C ILE A 13 -36.38 4.57 14.41
N ALA A 14 -36.30 5.02 13.16
CA ALA A 14 -35.77 4.19 12.07
C ALA A 14 -34.28 3.93 12.29
N SER A 15 -33.82 2.70 12.06
CA SER A 15 -32.39 2.34 12.15
C SER A 15 -31.47 3.21 11.29
N ASP A 16 -32.01 3.84 10.25
CA ASP A 16 -31.26 4.65 9.28
C ASP A 16 -31.25 6.16 9.60
N ALA A 17 -31.93 6.58 10.68
CA ALA A 17 -32.03 7.99 11.06
C ALA A 17 -30.68 8.54 11.56
N LEU A 18 -30.21 9.65 10.99
CA LEU A 18 -28.98 10.33 11.42
C LEU A 18 -29.14 10.96 12.82
N GLU A 19 -30.33 11.46 13.09
CA GLU A 19 -30.72 12.17 14.29
C GLU A 19 -32.13 11.74 14.71
N CYS A 20 -32.41 11.82 16.00
CA CYS A 20 -33.72 11.49 16.54
C CYS A 20 -34.71 12.63 16.22
N PRO A 21 -35.79 12.41 15.45
CA PRO A 21 -36.77 13.45 15.14
C PRO A 21 -37.59 13.91 16.36
N HIS A 22 -37.53 13.16 17.47
CA HIS A 22 -38.30 13.47 18.68
C HIS A 22 -37.53 14.31 19.70
N CYS A 23 -36.21 14.17 19.77
CA CYS A 23 -35.40 14.87 20.76
C CYS A 23 -34.19 15.62 20.17
N GLY A 24 -33.91 15.48 18.88
CA GLY A 24 -32.76 16.08 18.21
C GLY A 24 -31.42 15.43 18.54
N HIS A 25 -31.40 14.31 19.27
CA HIS A 25 -30.15 13.65 19.63
C HIS A 25 -29.54 12.93 18.40
N PRO A 26 -28.26 13.15 18.07
CA PRO A 26 -27.61 12.45 16.96
C PRO A 26 -27.49 10.95 17.28
N LEU A 27 -27.95 10.10 16.36
CA LEU A 27 -28.03 8.65 16.55
C LEU A 27 -26.98 7.88 15.76
N ARG A 28 -26.52 8.46 14.65
CA ARG A 28 -25.61 7.75 13.73
C ARG A 28 -24.17 8.04 14.09
N LYS A 29 -23.53 7.10 14.80
CA LYS A 29 -22.18 6.70 14.41
C LYS A 29 -22.35 6.09 13.04
N GLN A 30 -22.09 6.87 12.00
CA GLN A 30 -21.76 6.25 10.75
C GLN A 30 -20.54 5.41 11.09
N ASP A 31 -20.70 4.10 11.08
CA ASP A 31 -19.71 3.28 10.39
C ASP A 31 -19.67 3.85 8.98
N VAL A 32 -19.01 5.02 8.85
CA VAL A 32 -18.17 5.28 7.73
C VAL A 32 -17.25 4.08 7.87
N GLU A 33 -17.61 3.00 7.18
CA GLU A 33 -16.66 2.40 6.29
C GLU A 33 -16.03 3.61 5.61
N ILE A 34 -14.99 4.14 6.28
CA ILE A 34 -13.97 4.89 5.63
C ILE A 34 -13.62 3.85 4.62
N GLU A 35 -14.16 4.06 3.41
CA GLU A 35 -13.61 3.54 2.20
C GLU A 35 -12.19 4.09 2.28
N GLN A 36 -11.37 3.36 3.04
CA GLN A 36 -9.95 3.35 2.96
C GLN A 36 -9.83 2.90 1.52
N LYS A 37 -9.84 3.88 0.60
CA LYS A 37 -9.26 3.73 -0.73
C LYS A 37 -8.01 2.94 -0.41
N PRO A 38 -7.95 1.65 -0.79
CA PRO A 38 -6.99 0.74 -0.25
C PRO A 38 -5.66 1.44 -0.42
N THR A 39 -5.06 1.89 0.67
CA THR A 39 -3.72 2.45 0.62
C THR A 39 -2.93 1.32 0.00
N PRO A 40 -2.43 1.48 -1.23
CA PRO A 40 -1.90 0.37 -1.98
C PRO A 40 -0.83 -0.24 -1.10
N ALA A 41 -1.07 -1.48 -0.65
CA ALA A 41 -0.09 -2.26 0.08
C ALA A 41 1.13 -2.29 -0.83
N ARG A 42 2.09 -1.41 -0.53
CA ARG A 42 3.20 -1.11 -1.41
C ARG A 42 4.11 -2.32 -1.32
N ASN A 43 3.81 -3.35 -2.11
CA ASN A 43 4.75 -4.40 -2.36
C ASN A 43 5.95 -3.72 -3.00
N TYR A 44 7.03 -3.60 -2.24
CA TYR A 44 8.33 -3.24 -2.77
C TYR A 44 8.83 -4.44 -3.58
N GLY A 45 8.13 -4.73 -4.68
CA GLY A 45 8.51 -5.68 -5.70
C GLY A 45 9.60 -5.09 -6.58
N TRP A 46 9.83 -5.73 -7.73
CA TRP A 46 10.86 -5.34 -8.69
C TRP A 46 10.94 -3.85 -9.04
N GLY A 47 9.81 -3.14 -8.96
CA GLY A 47 9.75 -1.70 -9.24
C GLY A 47 10.71 -0.86 -8.38
N THR A 48 10.92 -1.20 -7.12
CA THR A 48 11.87 -0.43 -6.28
C THR A 48 13.30 -0.67 -6.71
N PHE A 49 13.65 -1.92 -7.05
CA PHE A 49 14.98 -2.23 -7.53
C PHE A 49 15.28 -1.49 -8.85
N ILE A 50 14.31 -1.45 -9.78
CA ILE A 50 14.43 -0.70 -11.04
C ILE A 50 14.57 0.81 -10.78
N TYR A 51 13.78 1.36 -9.85
CA TYR A 51 13.83 2.77 -9.49
C TYR A 51 15.18 3.17 -8.87
N LEU A 52 15.70 2.36 -7.95
CA LEU A 52 16.98 2.61 -7.29
C LEU A 52 18.15 2.46 -8.29
N LEU A 53 18.06 1.51 -9.23
CA LEU A 53 19.04 1.33 -10.30
C LEU A 53 19.04 2.50 -11.29
N LEU A 54 17.86 3.05 -11.65
CA LEU A 54 17.74 4.27 -12.46
C LEU A 54 18.37 5.48 -11.78
N ILE A 55 18.16 5.66 -10.47
CA ILE A 55 18.78 6.75 -9.69
C ILE A 55 20.29 6.60 -9.66
N VAL A 56 20.80 5.38 -9.38
CA VAL A 56 22.24 5.11 -9.37
C VAL A 56 22.85 5.33 -10.75
N ALA A 57 22.21 4.86 -11.82
CA ALA A 57 22.67 5.06 -13.21
C ALA A 57 22.67 6.54 -13.63
N GLY A 58 21.67 7.32 -13.21
CA GLY A 58 21.60 8.75 -13.47
C GLY A 58 22.67 9.56 -12.74
N LEU A 59 22.89 9.26 -11.45
CA LEU A 59 24.01 9.83 -10.68
C LEU A 59 25.36 9.41 -11.27
N PHE A 60 25.44 8.18 -11.79
CA PHE A 60 26.63 7.66 -12.45
C PHE A 60 26.95 8.41 -13.76
N MET A 61 25.94 8.68 -14.60
CA MET A 61 26.09 9.50 -15.80
C MET A 61 26.50 10.95 -15.48
N LEU A 62 26.10 11.45 -14.31
CA LEU A 62 26.43 12.80 -13.88
C LEU A 62 27.87 12.92 -13.35
N PHE A 63 28.43 11.85 -12.78
CA PHE A 63 29.65 11.98 -11.98
C PHE A 63 30.93 11.89 -12.82
N GLU A 64 31.25 10.80 -13.51
CA GLU A 64 32.61 10.68 -14.08
C GLU A 64 32.77 9.53 -15.09
N GLY A 65 33.51 9.80 -16.17
CA GLY A 65 34.42 8.84 -16.84
C GLY A 65 33.87 7.48 -17.28
N ARG A 66 33.78 7.30 -18.60
CA ARG A 66 33.22 6.13 -19.31
C ARG A 66 33.72 4.74 -18.87
N LEU A 67 34.88 4.65 -18.22
CA LEU A 67 35.53 3.38 -17.85
C LEU A 67 35.07 2.84 -16.48
N THR A 68 35.05 3.68 -15.44
CA THR A 68 34.73 3.25 -14.06
C THR A 68 33.25 2.87 -13.93
N GLY A 69 32.39 3.46 -14.75
CA GLY A 69 30.97 3.13 -14.81
C GLY A 69 30.59 1.81 -15.39
N LEU A 70 31.32 1.39 -16.42
CA LEU A 70 31.07 0.07 -17.01
C LEU A 70 31.46 -1.03 -16.02
N ILE A 71 32.56 -0.86 -15.28
CA ILE A 71 33.00 -1.83 -14.28
C ILE A 71 31.97 -1.94 -13.14
N LEU A 72 31.47 -0.81 -12.61
CA LEU A 72 30.45 -0.82 -11.56
C LEU A 72 29.09 -1.35 -12.04
N LEU A 73 28.68 -1.07 -13.28
CA LEU A 73 27.45 -1.63 -13.86
C LEU A 73 27.54 -3.15 -14.04
N ILE A 74 28.67 -3.68 -14.50
CA ILE A 74 28.87 -5.12 -14.69
C ILE A 74 28.86 -5.84 -13.34
N ILE A 75 29.56 -5.30 -12.33
CA ILE A 75 29.56 -5.87 -10.97
C ILE A 75 28.15 -5.81 -10.35
N GLY A 76 27.46 -4.68 -10.52
CA GLY A 76 26.07 -4.52 -10.08
C GLY A 76 25.12 -5.53 -10.75
N ALA A 77 25.21 -5.69 -12.07
CA ALA A 77 24.42 -6.66 -12.82
C ALA A 77 24.71 -8.11 -12.39
N LEU A 78 25.98 -8.47 -12.17
CA LEU A 78 26.35 -9.81 -11.69
C LEU A 78 25.81 -10.12 -10.29
N LEU A 79 25.85 -9.15 -9.36
CA LEU A 79 25.27 -9.32 -8.02
C LEU A 79 23.73 -9.44 -8.05
N ILE A 80 23.09 -8.66 -8.93
CA ILE A 80 21.64 -8.69 -9.13
C ILE A 80 21.20 -10.02 -9.75
N ILE A 81 21.87 -10.47 -10.81
CA ILE A 81 21.62 -11.78 -11.45
C ILE A 81 21.92 -12.92 -10.46
N GLY A 82 22.99 -12.81 -9.67
CA GLY A 82 23.30 -13.76 -8.60
C GLY A 82 22.17 -13.86 -7.58
N ARG A 83 21.63 -12.71 -7.13
CA ARG A 83 20.48 -12.66 -6.22
C ARG A 83 19.21 -13.25 -6.85
N TYR A 84 18.94 -12.99 -8.14
CA TYR A 84 17.81 -13.59 -8.86
C TYR A 84 17.95 -15.10 -9.03
N LYS A 85 19.17 -15.58 -9.30
CA LYS A 85 19.45 -17.01 -9.42
C LYS A 85 19.27 -17.73 -8.08
N LEU A 86 19.60 -17.06 -6.97
CA LEU A 86 19.35 -17.54 -5.59
C LEU A 86 17.87 -17.50 -5.20
N TRP A 87 17.12 -16.46 -5.59
CA TRP A 87 15.67 -16.37 -5.37
C TRP A 87 14.85 -17.31 -6.27
N GLY A 88 15.38 -17.72 -7.43
CA GLY A 88 14.71 -18.65 -8.34
C GLY A 88 14.68 -20.10 -7.86
N GLN A 89 15.62 -20.52 -6.99
CA GLN A 89 15.65 -21.91 -6.50
C GLN A 89 14.75 -22.17 -5.29
N THR A 90 14.38 -21.15 -4.52
CA THR A 90 13.56 -21.30 -3.29
C THR A 90 12.06 -21.43 -3.56
N GLY A 91 11.59 -21.09 -4.78
CA GLY A 91 10.17 -21.17 -5.16
C GLY A 91 9.69 -22.52 -5.73
N LYS A 92 10.58 -23.46 -6.05
CA LYS A 92 10.20 -24.75 -6.71
C LYS A 92 10.09 -25.94 -5.76
N LYS A 93 10.43 -25.79 -4.47
CA LYS A 93 10.48 -26.93 -3.52
C LYS A 93 9.26 -27.05 -2.60
N ILE A 94 8.23 -26.22 -2.80
CA ILE A 94 6.99 -26.22 -2.00
C ILE A 94 5.78 -26.47 -2.92
N ARG A 95 5.88 -27.46 -3.81
CA ARG A 95 4.73 -28.03 -4.50
C ARG A 95 4.90 -29.52 -4.67
#